data_AF-A0A0L8H7Q5-F1
#
_entry.id   AF-A0A0L8H7Q5-F1
#
_cell.length_a   1.000
_cell.length_b   1.000
_cell.length_c   1.000
_cell.angle_alpha   90.00
_cell.angle_beta   90.00
_cell.angle_gamma   90.00
#
_symmetry.space_group_name_H-M   'P 1'
#
loop_
_entity.id
_entity.type
_entity.pdbx_description
1 polymer ?
#
loop_
_entity_poly.entity_id
_entity_poly.type
_entity_poly.pdbx_seq_one_letter_code
_entity_poly.pdbx_strand_id
1 'polypeptide(L)' 'MKSLIFVGILTVLTVVLSAPSMQGEHCNYNGQIHRVNTSFPSSDGCNTCFCQGQDVVACTLVGCVSI' A
#
# COMPACT_ATOMS: atom_id res chain seq x y z
N MET A 1 -15.12 -33.89 17.54
CA MET A 1 -15.30 -33.13 16.29
C MET A 1 -15.37 -31.61 16.50
N LYS A 2 -16.17 -31.08 17.45
CA LYS A 2 -16.23 -29.62 17.75
C LYS A 2 -14.94 -29.02 18.33
N SER A 3 -14.18 -29.78 19.13
CA SER A 3 -12.91 -29.31 19.71
C SER A 3 -11.85 -28.95 18.66
N LEU A 4 -11.75 -29.72 17.57
CA LEU A 4 -10.79 -29.47 16.49
C LEU A 4 -11.10 -28.19 15.69
N ILE A 5 -12.37 -27.79 15.62
CA ILE A 5 -12.80 -26.56 14.96
C ILE A 5 -12.32 -25.32 15.74
N PHE A 6 -12.47 -25.33 17.06
CA PHE A 6 -12.00 -24.23 17.91
C PHE A 6 -10.48 -24.12 17.95
N VAL A 7 -9.77 -25.26 18.02
CA VAL A 7 -8.31 -25.29 17.91
C VAL A 7 -7.86 -24.73 16.56
N GLY A 8 -8.50 -25.13 15.46
CA GLY A 8 -8.22 -24.63 14.11
C GLY A 8 -8.44 -23.11 13.98
N ILE A 9 -9.58 -22.60 14.43
CA ILE A 9 -9.90 -21.16 14.39
C ILE A 9 -8.88 -20.36 15.22
N LEU A 10 -8.54 -20.82 16.42
CA LEU A 10 -7.57 -20.14 17.28
C LEU A 10 -6.18 -20.11 16.65
N THR A 11 -5.73 -21.21 16.04
CA THR A 11 -4.44 -21.25 15.33
C THR A 11 -4.40 -20.38 14.08
N VAL A 12 -5.50 -20.28 13.34
CA VAL A 12 -5.58 -19.40 12.17
C VAL A 12 -5.58 -17.95 12.63
N LEU A 13 -6.39 -17.60 13.63
CA LEU A 13 -6.52 -16.24 14.16
C LEU A 13 -5.19 -15.72 14.70
N THR A 14 -4.41 -16.53 15.43
CA THR A 14 -3.09 -16.12 15.92
C THR A 14 -2.09 -15.90 14.79
N VAL A 15 -2.15 -16.68 13.71
CA VAL A 15 -1.29 -16.49 12.52
C VAL A 15 -1.62 -15.19 11.78
N VAL A 16 -2.90 -14.86 11.57
CA VAL A 16 -3.26 -13.59 10.89
C VAL A 16 -2.90 -12.36 11.73
N LEU A 17 -3.06 -12.46 13.05
CA LEU A 17 -2.73 -11.38 14.00
C LEU A 17 -1.21 -11.17 14.17
N SER A 18 -0.38 -12.16 13.82
CA SER A 18 1.08 -12.11 13.95
C SER A 18 1.81 -11.94 12.62
N ALA A 19 1.09 -11.96 11.49
CA ALA A 19 1.68 -11.71 10.19
C ALA A 19 2.25 -10.28 10.13
N PRO A 20 3.55 -10.09 9.82
CA PRO A 20 4.08 -8.76 9.56
C PRO A 20 3.35 -8.20 8.36
N SER A 21 2.75 -7.05 8.56
CA SER A 21 1.97 -6.37 7.57
C SER A 21 2.92 -5.88 6.45
N MET A 22 2.67 -6.27 5.20
CA MET A 22 3.51 -6.00 4.02
C MET A 22 3.49 -4.52 3.60
N GLN A 23 3.61 -3.59 4.56
CA GLN A 23 3.53 -2.15 4.35
C GLN A 23 4.66 -1.58 3.46
N GLY A 24 5.65 -2.38 3.05
CA GLY A 24 6.84 -1.89 2.36
C GLY A 24 6.91 -2.10 0.85
N GLU A 25 5.95 -2.79 0.22
CA GLU A 25 6.07 -3.14 -1.21
C GLU A 25 5.29 -2.21 -2.15
N HIS A 26 4.33 -1.48 -1.59
CA HIS A 26 3.47 -0.58 -2.36
C HIS A 26 3.20 0.74 -1.66
N CYS A 27 2.77 1.72 -2.45
CA CYS A 27 2.17 2.96 -1.97
C CYS A 27 0.75 3.09 -2.48
N ASN A 28 -0.16 3.56 -1.63
CA ASN A 28 -1.48 4.00 -2.02
C ASN A 28 -1.44 5.48 -2.39
N TYR A 29 -1.77 5.80 -3.63
CA TYR A 29 -1.93 7.17 -4.11
C TYR A 29 -3.26 7.31 -4.85
N ASN A 30 -4.14 8.17 -4.35
CA ASN A 30 -5.46 8.41 -4.93
C ASN A 30 -6.27 7.12 -5.16
N GLY A 31 -6.16 6.15 -4.24
CA GLY A 31 -6.83 4.86 -4.34
C GLY A 31 -6.18 3.85 -5.30
N GLN A 32 -5.06 4.20 -5.93
CA GLN A 32 -4.27 3.31 -6.77
C GLN A 32 -3.04 2.79 -6.04
N ILE A 33 -2.70 1.53 -6.30
CA ILE A 33 -1.54 0.85 -5.71
C ILE A 33 -0.37 0.93 -6.69
N HIS A 34 0.69 1.62 -6.26
CA HIS A 34 1.93 1.76 -7.03
C HIS A 34 3.03 0.92 -6.40
N ARG A 35 3.89 0.31 -7.22
CA ARG A 35 5.04 -0.47 -6.74
C ARG A 35 6.12 0.44 -6.19
N VAL A 36 6.80 0.00 -5.14
CA VAL A 36 7.97 0.73 -4.61
C VAL A 36 9.07 0.84 -5.66
N ASN A 37 9.79 1.96 -5.60
CA ASN A 37 10.82 2.38 -6.55
C ASN A 37 10.30 2.63 -7.96
N THR A 38 9.01 2.95 -8.12
CA THR A 38 8.45 3.37 -9.41
C THR A 38 8.02 4.82 -9.39
N SER A 39 8.18 5.46 -10.55
CA SER A 39 7.60 6.78 -10.84
C SER A 39 6.32 6.63 -11.65
N PHE A 40 5.34 7.50 -11.41
CA PHE A 40 4.03 7.48 -12.06
C PHE A 40 3.44 8.90 -12.15
N PRO A 41 2.48 9.15 -13.06
CA PRO A 41 1.80 10.45 -13.15
C PRO A 41 0.99 10.77 -11.90
N SER A 42 1.07 12.02 -11.43
CA SER A 42 0.19 12.57 -10.39
C SER A 42 -1.27 12.62 -10.88
N SER A 43 -2.22 12.62 -9.95
CA SER A 43 -3.65 12.74 -10.27
C SER A 43 -4.03 14.13 -10.78
N ASP A 44 -3.14 15.12 -10.60
CA ASP A 44 -3.26 16.45 -11.21
C ASP A 44 -2.95 16.47 -12.72
N GLY A 45 -2.47 15.36 -13.30
CA GLY A 45 -2.15 15.24 -14.73
C GLY A 45 -0.90 16.00 -15.19
N CYS A 46 -0.13 16.57 -14.26
CA CYS A 46 0.97 17.49 -14.55
C CYS A 46 2.26 17.08 -13.81
N ASN A 47 2.17 16.75 -12.52
CA ASN A 47 3.31 16.34 -11.72
C ASN A 47 3.63 14.86 -11.90
N THR A 48 4.85 14.49 -11.53
CA THR A 48 5.27 13.08 -11.43
C THR A 48 5.48 12.73 -9.96
N CYS A 49 5.02 11.56 -9.55
CA CYS A 49 5.17 11.03 -8.21
C CYS A 49 6.12 9.82 -8.21
N PHE A 50 6.78 9.59 -7.08
CA PHE A 50 7.67 8.46 -6.81
C PHE A 50 7.24 7.75 -5.53
N CYS A 51 7.09 6.43 -5.59
CA CYS A 51 6.77 5.59 -4.44
C CYS A 51 8.05 5.14 -3.72
N GLN A 52 8.30 5.71 -2.54
CA GLN A 52 9.47 5.40 -1.71
C GLN A 52 9.29 4.12 -0.89
N GLY A 53 8.05 3.65 -0.73
CA GLY A 53 7.67 2.53 0.13
C GLY A 53 7.20 2.98 1.51
N GLN A 54 6.75 2.03 2.32
CA GLN A 54 6.11 2.31 3.61
C GLN A 54 4.93 3.29 3.46
N ASP A 55 4.18 3.17 2.35
CA ASP A 55 3.08 4.04 1.97
C ASP A 55 3.46 5.53 1.74
N VAL A 56 4.74 5.83 1.52
CA VAL A 56 5.25 7.19 1.29
C VAL A 56 5.37 7.51 -0.20
N VAL A 57 4.70 8.58 -0.63
CA VAL A 57 4.73 9.11 -2.00
C VAL A 57 5.30 10.53 -1.99
N ALA A 58 6.26 10.81 -2.88
CA ALA A 58 6.78 12.15 -3.12
C ALA A 58 6.50 12.57 -4.56
N CYS A 59 5.96 13.78 -4.76
CA CYS A 59 5.67 14.30 -6.10
C CYS A 59 6.50 15.55 -6.39
N THR A 60 6.75 15.81 -7.67
CA THR A 60 7.29 17.09 -8.12
C THR A 60 6.34 18.23 -7.78
N LEU A 61 6.85 19.46 -7.75
CA LEU A 61 6.08 20.68 -7.52
C LEU A 61 6.25 21.65 -8.71
N VAL A 62 6.00 21.14 -9.91
CA VAL A 62 6.02 21.97 -11.12
C VAL A 62 4.76 22.83 -11.14
N GLY A 63 4.90 24.09 -11.55
CA GLY A 63 3.76 24.98 -11.75
C GLY A 63 2.91 24.49 -12.91
N CYS A 64 1.68 24.06 -12.61
CA CYS A 64 0.72 23.58 -13.60
C CYS A 64 -0.17 24.71 -14.07
N VAL A 65 -0.40 24.81 -15.38
CA VAL A 65 -1.54 25.58 -15.90
C VAL A 65 -2.78 24.77 -15.56
N SER A 66 -3.84 25.41 -15.07
CA SER A 66 -5.12 24.75 -14.84
C SER A 66 -5.61 24.15 -16.16
N ILE A 67 -5.40 22.84 -16.34
CA ILE A 67 -5.90 22.06 -17.47
C ILE A 67 -7.31 21.56 -17.19
#